data_AF-A0A2P2IG65-F1
#
_entry.id   AF-A0A2P2IG65-F1
#
_cell.length_a   1.000
_cell.length_b   1.000
_cell.length_c   1.000
_cell.angle_alpha   90.00
_cell.angle_beta   90.00
_cell.angle_gamma   90.00
#
_symmetry.space_group_name_H-M   'P 1'
#
loop_
_entity.id
_entity.type
_entity.pdbx_description
1 polymer ?
#
loop_
_entity_poly.entity_id
_entity_poly.type
_entity_poly.pdbx_seq_one_letter_code
_entity_poly.pdbx_strand_id
1 'polypeptide(L)'
;AGINFKETPARGIDVHMFGEVLLTSGLVLNDEVRWISFHGGYDFAYLTKVLSCLPLATKESEFFELLHAYFPYLYDVKYLMKNCDSVKGGLNSLAQQLGIKRIGPQHQAGSDSMLTGNVFFKLRQKFFEGEINDEKFSGILY
;
A
#
# COMPACT_ATOMS: atom_id res chain seq x y z
N ALA A 1 -5.18 17.44 -7.82
CA ALA A 1 -4.62 16.18 -8.34
C ALA A 1 -4.36 16.20 -9.86
N GLY A 2 -5.16 16.88 -10.70
CA GLY A 2 -4.89 16.92 -12.15
C GLY A 2 -5.30 15.65 -12.91
N ILE A 3 -6.25 14.88 -12.36
CA ILE A 3 -6.81 13.68 -13.00
C ILE A 3 -7.61 14.12 -14.23
N ASN A 4 -7.33 13.50 -15.38
CA ASN A 4 -8.09 13.75 -16.61
C ASN A 4 -9.28 12.78 -16.71
N PHE A 5 -10.40 13.17 -16.08
CA PHE A 5 -11.63 12.37 -16.09
C PHE A 5 -12.29 12.23 -17.47
N LYS A 6 -11.91 13.04 -18.46
CA LYS A 6 -12.43 12.90 -19.84
C LYS A 6 -11.80 11.71 -20.56
N GLU A 7 -10.55 11.38 -20.23
CA GLU A 7 -9.83 10.25 -20.84
C GLU A 7 -10.22 8.91 -20.21
N THR A 8 -10.61 8.90 -18.92
CA THR A 8 -10.91 7.66 -18.20
C THR A 8 -11.99 6.80 -18.88
N PRO A 9 -13.12 7.34 -19.38
CA PRO A 9 -14.10 6.52 -20.10
C PRO A 9 -13.61 6.03 -21.46
N ALA A 10 -12.73 6.79 -22.13
CA ALA A 10 -12.27 6.49 -23.48
C ALA A 10 -11.08 5.52 -23.52
N ARG A 11 -10.22 5.56 -22.49
CA ARG A 11 -8.93 4.86 -22.43
C ARG A 11 -8.61 4.27 -21.06
N GLY A 12 -9.61 4.19 -20.18
CA GLY A 12 -9.47 3.57 -18.87
C GLY A 12 -9.12 2.08 -18.98
N ILE A 13 -8.39 1.58 -18.00
CA ILE A 13 -8.07 0.17 -17.90
C ILE A 13 -9.32 -0.55 -17.42
N ASP A 14 -9.70 -1.64 -18.12
CA ASP A 14 -10.75 -2.54 -17.64
C ASP A 14 -10.29 -3.20 -16.34
N VAL A 15 -11.10 -3.05 -15.28
CA VAL A 15 -10.72 -3.48 -13.95
C VAL A 15 -10.62 -5.00 -13.82
N HIS A 16 -11.41 -5.75 -14.58
CA HIS A 16 -11.39 -7.21 -14.56
C HIS A 16 -10.17 -7.74 -15.32
N MET A 17 -9.84 -7.14 -16.46
CA MET A 17 -8.61 -7.45 -17.19
C MET A 17 -7.36 -7.12 -16.35
N PHE A 18 -7.37 -6.00 -15.63
CA PHE A 18 -6.30 -5.68 -14.68
C PHE A 18 -6.17 -6.75 -13.58
N GLY A 19 -7.30 -7.16 -12.99
CA GLY A 19 -7.33 -8.21 -11.97
C GLY A 19 -6.77 -9.55 -12.47
N GLU A 20 -7.15 -9.98 -13.67
CA GLU A 20 -6.68 -11.21 -14.32
C GLU A 20 -5.15 -11.21 -14.51
N VAL A 21 -4.61 -10.12 -15.04
CA VAL A 21 -3.16 -10.00 -15.27
C VAL A 21 -2.41 -9.89 -13.93
N LEU A 22 -2.95 -9.15 -12.96
CA LEU A 22 -2.34 -9.03 -11.64
C LEU A 22 -2.27 -10.39 -10.93
N LEU A 23 -3.34 -11.17 -10.98
CA LEU A 23 -3.44 -12.48 -10.33
C LEU A 23 -2.38 -13.47 -10.83
N THR A 24 -2.01 -13.39 -12.12
CA THR A 24 -1.02 -14.28 -12.76
C THR A 24 0.38 -13.69 -12.85
N SER A 25 0.60 -12.49 -12.34
CA SER A 25 1.88 -11.77 -12.45
C SER A 25 2.98 -12.25 -11.50
N GLY A 26 2.64 -13.01 -10.46
CA GLY A 26 3.53 -13.33 -9.35
C GLY A 26 3.69 -12.22 -8.30
N LEU A 27 2.97 -11.10 -8.41
CA LEU A 27 2.98 -10.01 -7.42
C LEU A 27 2.04 -10.26 -6.22
N VAL A 28 1.05 -11.12 -6.40
CA VAL A 28 0.10 -11.55 -5.35
C VAL A 28 0.19 -13.06 -5.21
N LEU A 29 -0.30 -13.62 -4.09
CA LEU A 29 -0.21 -15.06 -3.78
C LEU A 29 1.24 -15.57 -3.78
N ASN A 30 2.21 -14.70 -3.43
CA ASN A 30 3.64 -15.01 -3.50
C ASN A 30 4.36 -14.52 -2.23
N ASP A 31 4.93 -15.47 -1.48
CA ASP A 31 5.63 -15.23 -0.22
C ASP A 31 7.00 -14.53 -0.41
N GLU A 32 7.51 -14.45 -1.64
CA GLU A 32 8.73 -13.69 -1.96
C GLU A 32 8.47 -12.18 -2.10
N VAL A 33 7.20 -11.77 -2.18
CA VAL A 33 6.80 -10.38 -2.40
C VAL A 33 6.39 -9.72 -1.09
N ARG A 34 6.92 -8.51 -0.84
CA ARG A 34 6.57 -7.68 0.31
C ARG A 34 5.91 -6.39 -0.16
N TRP A 35 4.66 -6.20 0.21
CA TRP A 35 3.88 -5.01 -0.12
C TRP A 35 4.10 -3.90 0.89
N ILE A 36 4.12 -2.65 0.43
CA ILE A 36 4.30 -1.47 1.26
C ILE A 36 3.17 -0.49 0.96
N SER A 37 2.47 -0.03 2.00
CA SER A 37 1.40 0.95 1.90
C SER A 37 1.58 2.09 2.90
N PHE A 38 0.72 3.11 2.81
CA PHE A 38 0.59 4.14 3.83
C PHE A 38 -0.89 4.36 4.11
N HIS A 39 -1.35 3.97 5.30
CA HIS A 39 -2.77 4.03 5.67
C HIS A 39 -3.63 3.27 4.66
N GLY A 40 -3.19 2.05 4.33
CA GLY A 40 -3.57 1.31 3.14
C GLY A 40 -4.87 0.52 3.24
N GLY A 41 -5.67 0.72 4.30
CA GLY A 41 -6.90 -0.04 4.54
C GLY A 41 -7.84 -0.06 3.33
N TYR A 42 -8.16 1.12 2.78
CA TYR A 42 -8.99 1.23 1.59
C TYR A 42 -8.26 0.77 0.32
N ASP A 43 -6.95 1.01 0.21
CA ASP A 43 -6.16 0.63 -0.96
C ASP A 43 -6.21 -0.89 -1.18
N PHE A 44 -5.96 -1.64 -0.10
CA PHE A 44 -6.03 -3.09 -0.12
C PHE A 44 -7.46 -3.60 -0.22
N ALA A 45 -8.46 -2.93 0.37
CA ALA A 45 -9.86 -3.30 0.18
C ALA A 45 -10.25 -3.22 -1.32
N TYR A 46 -9.86 -2.16 -2.02
CA TYR A 46 -10.10 -2.08 -3.47
C TYR A 46 -9.37 -3.19 -4.24
N LEU A 47 -8.10 -3.46 -3.94
CA LEU A 47 -7.36 -4.56 -4.61
C LEU A 47 -7.97 -5.94 -4.33
N THR A 48 -8.32 -6.25 -3.08
CA THR A 48 -8.98 -7.52 -2.71
C THR A 48 -10.33 -7.68 -3.38
N LYS A 49 -11.10 -6.58 -3.53
CA LYS A 49 -12.35 -6.59 -4.29
C LYS A 49 -12.10 -6.90 -5.78
N VAL A 50 -11.07 -6.31 -6.37
CA VAL A 50 -10.71 -6.55 -7.78
C VAL A 50 -10.25 -7.99 -7.99
N LEU A 51 -9.35 -8.49 -7.14
CA LEU A 51 -8.79 -9.84 -7.24
C LEU A 51 -9.85 -10.94 -6.99
N SER A 52 -10.73 -10.73 -6.01
CA SER A 52 -11.79 -11.71 -5.72
C SER A 52 -12.95 -11.64 -6.71
N CYS A 53 -13.15 -10.50 -7.38
CA CYS A 53 -14.35 -10.21 -8.17
C CYS A 53 -15.67 -10.39 -7.37
N LEU A 54 -15.60 -10.28 -6.04
CA LEU A 54 -16.73 -10.43 -5.12
C LEU A 54 -16.94 -9.15 -4.30
N PRO A 55 -18.13 -8.97 -3.70
CA PRO A 55 -18.29 -8.01 -2.61
C PRO A 55 -17.27 -8.27 -1.50
N LEU A 56 -16.83 -7.20 -0.83
CA LEU A 56 -15.97 -7.33 0.34
C LEU A 56 -16.69 -8.12 1.44
N ALA A 57 -15.91 -8.87 2.23
CA ALA A 57 -16.42 -9.62 3.35
C ALA A 57 -17.13 -8.68 4.34
N THR A 58 -18.23 -9.17 4.92
CA THR A 58 -19.02 -8.40 5.90
C THR A 58 -18.39 -8.42 7.28
N LYS A 59 -17.58 -9.45 7.58
CA LYS A 59 -16.79 -9.54 8.80
C LYS A 59 -15.34 -9.17 8.52
N GLU A 60 -14.76 -8.39 9.42
CA GLU A 60 -13.36 -7.97 9.36
C GLU A 60 -12.40 -9.16 9.33
N SER A 61 -12.63 -10.20 10.13
CA SER A 61 -11.79 -11.39 10.16
C SER A 61 -11.73 -12.12 8.81
N GLU A 62 -12.86 -12.23 8.13
CA GLU A 62 -12.96 -12.86 6.80
C GLU A 62 -12.28 -11.98 5.73
N PHE A 63 -12.34 -10.66 5.88
CA PHE A 63 -11.57 -9.74 5.04
C PHE A 63 -10.06 -9.94 5.21
N PHE A 64 -9.57 -10.00 6.45
CA PHE A 64 -8.14 -10.19 6.72
C PHE A 64 -7.63 -11.56 6.28
N GLU A 65 -8.42 -12.62 6.43
CA GLU A 65 -8.08 -13.95 5.91
C GLU A 65 -7.83 -13.90 4.40
N LEU A 66 -8.74 -13.30 3.63
CA LEU A 66 -8.59 -13.16 2.19
C LEU A 66 -7.47 -12.19 1.80
N LEU A 67 -7.30 -11.10 2.55
CA LEU A 67 -6.21 -10.15 2.37
C LEU A 67 -4.85 -10.84 2.50
N HIS A 68 -4.63 -11.59 3.59
CA HIS A 68 -3.36 -12.26 3.85
C HIS A 68 -3.08 -13.40 2.88
N ALA A 69 -4.13 -14.03 2.32
CA ALA A 69 -3.95 -14.96 1.21
C ALA A 69 -3.34 -14.26 -0.02
N TYR A 70 -3.90 -13.13 -0.46
CA TYR A 70 -3.38 -12.39 -1.62
C TYR A 70 -2.06 -11.66 -1.36
N PHE A 71 -1.86 -11.16 -0.14
CA PHE A 71 -0.73 -10.33 0.26
C PHE A 71 -0.08 -10.91 1.53
N PRO A 72 0.71 -11.99 1.42
CA PRO A 72 1.26 -12.71 2.58
C PRO A 72 2.14 -11.83 3.48
N TYR A 73 2.91 -10.93 2.85
CA TYR A 73 3.72 -9.93 3.56
C TYR A 73 3.34 -8.52 3.12
N LEU A 74 2.83 -7.73 4.06
CA LEU A 74 2.48 -6.34 3.84
C LEU A 74 2.85 -5.48 5.05
N TYR A 75 3.38 -4.29 4.81
CA TYR A 75 3.66 -3.30 5.84
C TYR A 75 2.93 -2.00 5.58
N ASP A 76 2.12 -1.58 6.55
CA ASP A 76 1.56 -0.24 6.55
C ASP A 76 2.51 0.74 7.26
N VAL A 77 3.09 1.66 6.50
CA VAL A 77 4.00 2.70 7.02
C VAL A 77 3.33 3.51 8.13
N LYS A 78 2.03 3.81 8.00
CA LYS A 78 1.30 4.57 9.01
C LYS A 78 1.19 3.80 10.32
N TYR A 79 1.08 2.48 10.27
CA TYR A 79 1.13 1.62 11.45
C TYR A 79 2.54 1.57 12.06
N LEU A 80 3.58 1.40 11.23
CA LEU A 80 4.99 1.40 11.68
C LEU A 80 5.34 2.68 12.46
N MET A 81 4.85 3.85 12.01
CA MET A 81 5.07 5.13 12.67
C MET A 81 4.59 5.16 14.13
N LYS A 82 3.65 4.31 14.55
CA LYS A 82 3.23 4.23 15.97
C LYS A 82 4.37 3.84 16.90
N ASN A 83 5.42 3.22 16.37
CA ASN A 83 6.63 2.83 17.10
C ASN A 83 7.81 3.79 16.83
N CYS A 84 7.55 4.98 16.29
CA CYS A 84 8.56 5.99 16.01
C CYS A 84 8.22 7.29 16.74
N ASP A 85 8.92 7.61 17.83
CA ASP A 85 8.54 8.72 18.73
C ASP A 85 8.55 10.12 18.09
N SER A 86 9.33 10.30 17.02
CA SER A 86 9.62 11.61 16.43
C SER A 86 8.92 11.91 15.11
N VAL A 87 8.07 11.00 14.59
CA VAL A 87 7.41 11.19 13.29
C VAL A 87 5.89 11.03 13.37
N LYS A 88 5.16 12.05 12.90
CA LYS A 88 3.69 12.09 12.93
C LYS A 88 3.13 12.76 11.68
N GLY A 89 1.81 12.62 11.47
CA GLY A 89 1.09 13.27 10.36
C GLY A 89 0.88 12.39 9.13
N GLY A 90 0.48 13.00 8.01
CA GLY A 90 0.26 12.31 6.74
C GLY A 90 1.54 12.10 5.92
N LEU A 91 1.43 11.37 4.80
CA LEU A 91 2.57 10.96 3.96
C LEU A 91 3.49 12.13 3.55
N ASN A 92 2.93 13.27 3.14
CA ASN A 92 3.73 14.44 2.76
C ASN A 92 4.49 15.06 3.93
N SER A 93 3.84 15.18 5.10
CA SER A 93 4.51 15.74 6.28
C SER A 93 5.64 14.82 6.74
N LEU A 94 5.41 13.51 6.70
CA LEU A 94 6.43 12.51 6.99
C LEU A 94 7.61 12.59 6.01
N ALA A 95 7.35 12.70 4.71
CA ALA A 95 8.40 12.88 3.72
C ALA A 95 9.24 14.14 4.00
N GLN A 96 8.61 15.27 4.35
CA GLN A 96 9.32 16.50 4.73
C GLN A 96 10.18 16.30 5.99
N GLN A 97 9.64 15.67 7.04
CA GLN A 97 10.38 15.37 8.27
C GLN A 97 11.59 14.46 8.03
N LEU A 98 11.53 13.59 7.02
CA LEU A 98 12.60 12.69 6.62
C LEU A 98 13.53 13.27 5.55
N GLY A 99 13.30 14.50 5.09
CA GLY A 99 14.10 15.16 4.05
C GLY A 99 13.95 14.53 2.66
N ILE A 100 12.82 13.88 2.38
CA ILE A 100 12.53 13.19 1.12
C ILE A 100 11.77 14.14 0.19
N LYS A 101 12.30 14.33 -1.02
CA LYS A 101 11.66 15.12 -2.08
C LYS A 101 10.71 14.24 -2.88
N ARG A 102 9.47 14.71 -3.06
CA ARG A 102 8.49 14.08 -3.95
C ARG A 102 8.89 14.23 -5.42
N ILE A 103 8.65 13.16 -6.19
CA ILE A 103 8.74 13.15 -7.64
C ILE A 103 7.32 12.94 -8.20
N GLY A 104 6.90 13.80 -9.11
CA GLY A 104 5.56 13.77 -9.71
C GLY A 104 4.48 14.52 -8.90
N PRO A 105 3.23 14.52 -9.39
CA PRO A 105 2.14 15.31 -8.82
C PRO A 105 1.60 14.70 -7.51
N GLN A 106 1.41 15.54 -6.50
CA GLN A 106 0.76 15.13 -5.25
C GLN A 106 -0.70 14.70 -5.48
N HIS A 107 -1.17 13.70 -4.71
CA HIS A 107 -2.52 13.13 -4.82
C HIS A 107 -2.76 12.42 -6.15
N GLN A 108 -1.73 11.73 -6.65
CA GLN A 108 -1.84 10.75 -7.73
C GLN A 108 -1.12 9.47 -7.30
N ALA A 109 -1.77 8.33 -7.50
CA ALA A 109 -1.32 7.03 -7.00
C ALA A 109 0.14 6.69 -7.38
N GLY A 110 0.58 7.04 -8.59
CA GLY A 110 1.97 6.81 -9.02
C GLY A 110 3.00 7.63 -8.22
N SER A 111 2.76 8.93 -8.03
CA SER A 111 3.66 9.77 -7.22
C SER A 111 3.59 9.41 -5.73
N ASP A 112 2.40 9.11 -5.23
CA ASP A 112 2.18 8.75 -3.84
C ASP A 112 2.81 7.40 -3.49
N SER A 113 2.68 6.37 -4.33
CA SER A 113 3.32 5.06 -4.13
C SER A 113 4.85 5.14 -4.13
N MET A 114 5.43 5.92 -5.05
CA MET A 114 6.88 6.19 -5.05
C MET A 114 7.33 6.88 -3.76
N LEU A 115 6.57 7.88 -3.29
CA LEU A 115 6.89 8.56 -2.04
C LEU A 115 6.76 7.63 -0.83
N THR A 116 5.72 6.79 -0.80
CA THR A 116 5.51 5.76 0.24
C THR A 116 6.71 4.81 0.33
N GLY A 117 7.20 4.28 -0.80
CA GLY A 117 8.39 3.43 -0.82
C GLY A 117 9.65 4.13 -0.30
N ASN A 118 9.91 5.36 -0.75
CA ASN A 118 11.06 6.14 -0.29
C ASN A 118 11.02 6.41 1.22
N VAL A 119 9.83 6.75 1.73
CA VAL A 119 9.60 6.96 3.17
C VAL A 119 9.81 5.67 3.95
N PHE A 120 9.26 4.54 3.48
CA PHE A 120 9.43 3.25 4.13
C PHE A 120 10.90 2.88 4.30
N PHE A 121 11.70 2.93 3.24
CA PHE A 121 13.12 2.54 3.33
C PHE A 121 13.91 3.49 4.24
N LYS A 122 13.58 4.79 4.24
CA LYS A 122 14.22 5.75 5.15
C LYS A 122 13.83 5.52 6.61
N LEU A 123 12.56 5.19 6.88
CA LEU A 123 12.09 4.82 8.21
C LEU A 123 12.76 3.55 8.70
N ARG A 124 12.79 2.50 7.86
CA ARG A 124 13.44 1.23 8.15
C ARG A 124 14.89 1.42 8.59
N GLN A 125 15.65 2.25 7.87
CA GLN A 125 17.04 2.54 8.21
C GLN A 125 17.16 3.33 9.52
N LYS A 126 16.28 4.32 9.77
CA LYS A 126 16.43 5.26 10.89
C LYS A 126 15.88 4.73 12.22
N PHE A 127 14.81 3.95 12.20
CA PHE A 127 14.06 3.56 13.39
C PHE A 127 14.01 2.04 13.64
N PHE A 128 14.42 1.24 12.66
CA PHE A 128 14.34 -0.22 12.72
C PHE A 128 15.68 -0.88 12.39
N GLU A 129 16.79 -0.15 12.44
CA GLU A 129 18.15 -0.70 12.24
C GLU A 129 18.35 -1.47 10.90
N GLY A 130 17.49 -1.20 9.91
CA GLY A 130 17.52 -1.89 8.62
C GLY A 130 16.61 -3.11 8.50
N GLU A 131 16.03 -3.61 9.60
CA GLU A 131 15.22 -4.84 9.63
C GLU A 131 13.86 -4.62 10.33
N ILE A 132 12.78 -5.11 9.71
CA ILE A 132 11.43 -5.02 10.28
C ILE A 132 11.03 -6.41 10.78
N ASN A 133 10.59 -6.49 12.04
CA ASN A 133 10.09 -7.74 12.62
C ASN A 133 8.72 -8.09 12.01
N ASP A 134 8.67 -9.20 11.27
CA ASP A 134 7.47 -9.67 10.58
C ASP A 134 6.34 -10.03 11.55
N GLU A 135 6.64 -10.71 12.66
CA GLU A 135 5.65 -11.13 13.66
C GLU A 135 4.93 -9.93 14.30
N LYS A 136 5.62 -8.79 14.39
CA LYS A 136 5.08 -7.57 15.01
C LYS A 136 4.35 -6.67 14.03
N PHE A 137 4.76 -6.64 12.76
CA PHE A 137 4.36 -5.57 11.84
C PHE A 137 3.77 -6.04 10.52
N SER A 138 4.03 -7.28 10.09
CA SER A 138 3.49 -7.79 8.82
C SER A 138 1.99 -8.05 8.96
N GLY A 139 1.22 -7.76 7.90
CA GLY A 139 -0.20 -8.09 7.84
C GLY A 139 -1.12 -7.08 8.54
N ILE A 140 -0.59 -6.07 9.23
CA ILE A 140 -1.38 -5.12 10.02
C ILE A 140 -1.58 -3.81 9.25
N LEU A 141 -2.85 -3.38 9.16
CA LEU A 141 -3.26 -2.10 8.56
C LEU A 141 -3.59 -1.07 9.65
N TYR A 142 -3.35 0.22 9.35
CA TYR A 142 -3.62 1.31 10.31
C TYR A 142 -5.11 1.57 10.56
#